data_AF-V5TDT5-F1
#
_entry.id   AF-V5TDT5-F1
#
_cell.length_a   1.000
_cell.length_b   1.000
_cell.length_c   1.000
_cell.angle_alpha   90.00
_cell.angle_beta   90.00
_cell.angle_gamma   90.00
#
_symmetry.space_group_name_H-M   'P 1'
#
loop_
_entity.id
_entity.type
_entity.pdbx_description
1 polymer ?
#
loop_
_entity_poly.entity_id
_entity_poly.type
_entity_poly.pdbx_seq_one_letter_code
_entity_poly.pdbx_strand_id
1 'polypeptide(L)'
;KSNIGHTQAAAGVLGVIKMVLSLQHELLPKTLHAERPSSQIDWAGSGLSLLQEARAWPRDASRVRRAGVSSFGISGTNAHVVLEEAPAREDAAATGQAEPRLPVPLLVSGRDEAALRAQAGRYAEWLSAHTEADWSDVTGTAALHRTHFGSRASVSARDASEAVEGLRALSEGRPHATVSQAEARDRGRVVFVFPGQGSQWTSMGRALLAESAVFAETVAACEAALGRYTDWSLSAVLRGDEGIEASLLERVDVIQPALFAMNVGLAAVWRSLGLEPSAVVGHSQGEIAAAVVAGILSLEDGARVVALRSQLLRRLSGRGAMAVTELAAAVVEDRLKAAEWSGLSLAVVNTPGSTVVSGSGEAVERWVRKLGEEGVFCRQVSVDYASHSAEVEPILPELERALSDLKPQASHVPMVSTVTGGRCEGTSLDGGYWYRNL
;
A
#
# COMPACT_ATOMS: atom_id res chain seq x y z
N LYS A 1 15.32 -40.53 26.17
CA LYS A 1 14.50 -41.54 26.89
C LYS A 1 14.53 -41.35 28.40
N SER A 2 15.69 -41.17 29.03
CA SER A 2 15.80 -40.88 30.47
C SER A 2 14.90 -39.75 30.98
N ASN A 3 14.60 -38.73 30.15
CA ASN A 3 13.78 -37.58 30.54
C ASN A 3 12.28 -37.72 30.22
N ILE A 4 11.92 -38.42 29.14
CA ILE A 4 10.56 -38.42 28.57
C ILE A 4 10.01 -39.82 28.26
N GLY A 5 10.68 -40.87 28.76
CA GLY A 5 10.34 -42.26 28.46
C GLY A 5 10.65 -42.69 27.03
N HIS A 6 10.13 -43.87 26.63
CA HIS A 6 10.22 -44.39 25.27
C HIS A 6 8.94 -44.06 24.49
N THR A 7 9.01 -43.05 23.62
CA THR A 7 7.91 -42.55 22.79
C THR A 7 7.65 -43.39 21.53
N GLN A 8 7.92 -44.70 21.62
CA GLN A 8 7.76 -45.68 20.54
C GLN A 8 8.28 -45.17 19.18
N ALA A 9 7.40 -45.04 18.18
CA ALA A 9 7.75 -44.62 16.83
C ALA A 9 8.42 -43.24 16.76
N ALA A 10 8.14 -42.32 17.70
CA ALA A 10 8.74 -41.00 17.74
C ALA A 10 10.14 -40.96 18.39
N ALA A 11 10.61 -42.09 18.96
CA ALA A 11 11.84 -42.10 19.76
C ALA A 11 13.09 -41.68 18.96
N GLY A 12 13.17 -42.06 17.69
CA GLY A 12 14.30 -41.69 16.82
C GLY A 12 14.35 -40.19 16.55
N VAL A 13 13.24 -39.61 16.07
CA VAL A 13 13.17 -38.17 15.74
C VAL A 13 13.32 -37.28 16.96
N LEU A 14 12.82 -37.69 18.13
CA LEU A 14 13.06 -36.95 19.38
C LEU A 14 14.55 -36.95 19.80
N GLY A 15 15.29 -38.01 19.47
CA GLY A 15 16.75 -38.04 19.59
C GLY A 15 17.43 -37.01 18.68
N VAL A 16 16.93 -36.87 17.45
CA VAL A 16 17.40 -35.84 16.50
C VAL A 16 17.08 -34.44 17.02
N ILE A 17 15.86 -34.17 17.46
CA ILE A 17 15.45 -32.86 18.01
C ILE A 17 16.33 -32.47 19.19
N LYS A 18 16.59 -33.41 20.13
CA LYS A 18 17.52 -33.19 21.24
C LYS A 18 18.89 -32.72 20.72
N MET A 19 19.45 -33.43 19.75
CA MET A 19 20.80 -33.13 19.27
C MET A 19 20.86 -31.82 18.47
N VAL A 20 19.83 -31.49 17.68
CA VAL A 20 19.73 -30.20 16.99
C VAL A 20 19.67 -29.05 18.00
N LEU A 21 18.82 -29.16 19.03
CA LEU A 21 18.76 -28.16 20.10
C LEU A 21 20.09 -28.05 20.86
N SER A 22 20.78 -29.17 21.10
CA SER A 22 22.11 -29.16 21.72
C SER A 22 23.17 -28.44 20.87
N LEU A 23 23.12 -28.57 19.55
CA LEU A 23 24.01 -27.85 18.63
C LEU A 23 23.71 -26.36 18.63
N GLN A 24 22.43 -25.99 18.60
CA GLN A 24 21.97 -24.59 18.60
C GLN A 24 22.28 -23.85 19.92
N HIS A 25 22.05 -24.51 21.05
CA HIS A 25 22.28 -23.95 22.38
C HIS A 25 23.69 -24.24 22.92
N GLU A 26 24.56 -24.84 22.10
CA GLU A 26 25.96 -25.09 22.44
C GLU A 26 26.14 -25.86 23.76
N LEU A 27 25.24 -26.82 24.03
CA LEU A 27 25.15 -27.53 25.31
C LEU A 27 24.64 -28.96 25.12
N LEU A 28 25.37 -29.92 25.67
CA LEU A 28 24.95 -31.30 25.81
C LEU A 28 24.25 -31.49 27.17
N PRO A 29 22.94 -31.77 27.22
CA PRO A 29 22.23 -31.97 28.48
C PRO A 29 22.55 -33.34 29.07
N LYS A 30 22.51 -33.43 30.41
CA LYS A 30 22.74 -34.69 31.12
C LYS A 30 21.72 -35.77 30.78
N THR A 31 22.15 -37.02 30.83
CA THR A 31 21.26 -38.19 30.89
C THR A 31 20.95 -38.51 32.36
N LEU A 32 19.68 -38.78 32.66
CA LEU A 32 19.24 -39.08 34.03
C LEU A 32 19.46 -40.57 34.35
N HIS A 33 19.50 -40.90 35.64
CA HIS A 33 19.62 -42.26 36.17
C HIS A 33 20.91 -42.97 35.71
N ALA A 34 21.99 -42.19 35.58
CA ALA A 34 23.29 -42.64 35.10
C ALA A 34 24.41 -42.43 36.12
N GLU A 35 24.09 -42.11 37.38
CA GLU A 35 25.05 -41.86 38.47
C GLU A 35 25.94 -43.07 38.73
N ARG A 36 25.35 -44.27 38.57
CA ARG A 36 26.06 -45.56 38.59
C ARG A 36 25.93 -46.20 37.21
N PRO A 37 26.99 -46.17 36.37
CA PRO A 37 26.99 -46.83 35.07
C PRO A 37 26.72 -48.34 35.19
N SER A 38 26.15 -48.95 34.15
CA SER A 38 25.91 -50.39 34.12
C SER A 38 27.22 -51.17 34.26
N SER A 39 27.25 -52.16 35.15
CA SER A 39 28.40 -53.07 35.34
C SER A 39 28.56 -54.11 34.22
N GLN A 40 27.57 -54.21 33.32
CA GLN A 40 27.59 -55.12 32.17
C GLN A 40 28.34 -54.55 30.95
N ILE A 41 28.91 -53.34 31.09
CA ILE A 41 29.66 -52.66 30.04
C ILE A 41 31.05 -52.35 30.61
N ASP A 42 32.10 -52.69 29.87
CA ASP A 42 33.45 -52.25 30.20
C ASP A 42 33.64 -50.80 29.73
N TRP A 43 33.53 -49.87 30.68
CA TRP A 43 33.65 -48.43 30.39
C TRP A 43 35.11 -48.00 30.27
N ALA A 44 36.03 -48.67 30.96
CA ALA A 44 37.43 -48.27 31.01
C ALA A 44 38.09 -48.50 29.64
N GLY A 45 38.71 -47.46 29.07
CA GLY A 45 39.36 -47.56 27.76
C GLY A 45 38.40 -47.62 26.55
N SER A 46 37.08 -47.61 26.74
CA SER A 46 36.08 -47.68 25.66
C SER A 46 36.02 -46.45 24.75
N GLY A 47 36.58 -45.31 25.20
CA GLY A 47 36.39 -44.01 24.55
C GLY A 47 34.99 -43.42 24.73
N LEU A 48 34.10 -44.08 25.48
CA LEU A 48 32.74 -43.63 25.75
C LEU A 48 32.63 -43.04 27.16
N SER A 49 31.77 -42.03 27.31
CA SER A 49 31.46 -41.43 28.60
C SER A 49 30.00 -41.03 28.66
N LEU A 50 29.33 -41.38 29.75
CA LEU A 50 27.95 -40.95 29.99
C LEU A 50 27.93 -39.45 30.35
N LEU A 51 26.97 -38.71 29.79
CA LEU A 51 26.72 -37.31 30.16
C LEU A 51 26.01 -37.24 31.51
N GLN A 52 26.72 -37.50 32.61
CA GLN A 52 26.15 -37.42 33.97
C GLN A 52 25.84 -35.97 34.40
N GLU A 53 26.56 -35.02 33.81
CA GLU A 53 26.38 -33.58 33.96
C GLU A 53 26.18 -32.92 32.60
N ALA A 54 25.55 -31.74 32.59
CA ALA A 54 25.46 -30.95 31.36
C ALA A 54 26.86 -30.44 31.00
N ARG A 55 27.20 -30.49 29.70
CA ARG A 55 28.51 -30.06 29.22
C ARG A 55 28.38 -29.01 28.14
N ALA A 56 29.13 -27.93 28.28
CA ALA A 56 29.29 -26.95 27.21
C ALA A 56 29.82 -27.64 25.96
N TRP A 57 29.25 -27.29 24.83
CA TRP A 57 29.63 -27.79 23.52
C TRP A 57 29.67 -26.64 22.51
N PRO A 58 30.54 -25.64 22.73
CA PRO A 58 30.60 -24.42 21.91
C PRO A 58 31.05 -24.71 20.49
N ARG A 59 30.65 -23.84 19.55
CA ARG A 59 31.19 -23.85 18.19
C ARG A 59 32.69 -23.58 18.22
N ASP A 60 33.43 -24.30 17.38
CA ASP A 60 34.88 -24.17 17.25
C ASP A 60 35.24 -24.09 15.75
N ALA A 61 35.93 -23.03 15.35
CA ALA A 61 36.34 -22.82 13.96
C ALA A 61 37.27 -23.94 13.45
N SER A 62 37.99 -24.60 14.34
CA SER A 62 38.92 -25.69 14.01
C SER A 62 38.24 -27.07 13.97
N ARG A 63 37.02 -27.21 14.50
CA ARG A 63 36.35 -28.50 14.63
C ARG A 63 34.84 -28.41 14.49
N VAL A 64 34.36 -28.97 13.38
CA VAL A 64 32.92 -29.15 13.12
C VAL A 64 32.31 -30.15 14.11
N ARG A 65 31.28 -29.71 14.84
CA ARG A 65 30.52 -30.52 15.79
C ARG A 65 29.62 -31.51 15.05
N ARG A 66 29.70 -32.78 15.44
CA ARG A 66 28.89 -33.89 14.90
C ARG A 66 28.35 -34.77 16.01
N ALA A 67 27.16 -35.34 15.80
CA ALA A 67 26.55 -36.30 16.72
C ALA A 67 25.88 -37.46 15.97
N GLY A 68 25.97 -38.67 16.51
CA GLY A 68 25.22 -39.83 16.03
C GLY A 68 23.92 -40.04 16.81
N VAL A 69 22.83 -40.37 16.12
CA VAL A 69 21.55 -40.79 16.72
C VAL A 69 21.20 -42.19 16.21
N SER A 70 21.08 -43.15 17.14
CA SER A 70 20.71 -44.53 16.84
C SER A 70 19.30 -44.86 17.31
N SER A 71 18.57 -45.64 16.50
CA SER A 71 17.27 -46.22 16.86
C SER A 71 17.18 -47.67 16.40
N PHE A 72 16.87 -48.57 17.33
CA PHE A 72 16.84 -50.02 17.09
C PHE A 72 15.42 -50.53 17.36
N GLY A 73 14.75 -50.99 16.31
CA GLY A 73 13.38 -51.49 16.38
C GLY A 73 13.33 -52.95 16.86
N ILE A 74 12.23 -53.32 17.51
CA ILE A 74 12.02 -54.71 17.98
C ILE A 74 11.96 -55.73 16.84
N SER A 75 11.62 -55.29 15.62
CA SER A 75 11.66 -56.11 14.40
C SER A 75 13.09 -56.46 13.95
N GLY A 76 14.12 -55.89 14.57
CA GLY A 76 15.52 -56.01 14.14
C GLY A 76 15.96 -54.94 13.13
N THR A 77 15.06 -54.05 12.69
CA THR A 77 15.41 -52.93 11.82
C THR A 77 16.15 -51.84 12.60
N ASN A 78 17.36 -51.50 12.15
CA ASN A 78 18.23 -50.53 12.78
C ASN A 78 18.40 -49.29 11.89
N ALA A 79 18.40 -48.11 12.50
CA ALA A 79 18.72 -46.85 11.84
C ALA A 79 19.78 -46.08 12.63
N HIS A 80 20.71 -45.46 11.93
CA HIS A 80 21.71 -44.55 12.49
C HIS A 80 21.82 -43.31 11.59
N VAL A 81 21.78 -42.13 12.20
CA VAL A 81 21.92 -40.85 11.51
C VAL A 81 23.05 -40.06 12.13
N VAL A 82 23.88 -39.46 11.28
CA VAL A 82 24.92 -38.51 11.69
C VAL A 82 24.41 -37.10 11.43
N LEU A 83 24.43 -36.27 12.47
CA LEU A 83 24.08 -34.85 12.43
C LEU A 83 25.36 -34.03 12.50
N GLU A 84 25.34 -32.89 11.82
CA GLU A 84 26.40 -31.91 11.78
C GLU A 84 25.82 -30.53 12.13
N GLU A 85 26.60 -29.66 12.78
CA GLU A 85 26.16 -28.29 13.01
C GLU A 85 25.88 -27.54 11.70
N ALA A 86 24.92 -26.62 11.72
CA ALA A 86 24.68 -25.76 10.56
C ALA A 86 25.94 -24.91 10.26
N PRO A 87 26.19 -24.56 8.99
CA PRO A 87 27.24 -23.60 8.63
C PRO A 87 27.13 -22.32 9.47
N ALA A 88 28.27 -21.69 9.78
CA ALA A 88 28.25 -20.40 10.45
C ALA A 88 27.49 -19.40 9.57
N ARG A 89 26.53 -18.69 10.17
CA ARG A 89 25.87 -17.57 9.51
C ARG A 89 26.74 -16.35 9.79
N GLU A 90 27.09 -15.59 8.74
CA GLU A 90 27.61 -14.25 8.94
C GLU A 90 26.47 -13.45 9.57
N ASP A 91 26.62 -13.09 10.84
CA ASP A 91 25.68 -12.18 11.49
C ASP A 91 25.78 -10.86 10.74
N ALA A 92 24.70 -10.50 10.02
CA ALA A 92 24.59 -9.18 9.44
C ALA A 92 24.74 -8.18 10.59
N ALA A 93 25.80 -7.36 10.53
CA ALA A 93 26.06 -6.38 11.58
C ALA A 93 24.79 -5.56 11.79
N ALA A 94 24.32 -5.48 13.03
CA ALA A 94 23.19 -4.65 13.40
C ALA A 94 23.51 -3.22 12.97
N THR A 95 22.87 -2.74 11.91
CA THR A 95 23.03 -1.37 11.43
C THR A 95 22.47 -0.45 12.50
N GLY A 96 23.32 0.41 13.05
CA GLY A 96 23.04 1.24 14.22
C GLY A 96 21.92 2.25 14.05
N GLN A 97 21.43 2.71 15.20
CA GLN A 97 20.49 3.81 15.47
C GLN A 97 19.31 3.94 14.50
N ALA A 98 18.16 3.43 14.95
CA ALA A 98 16.89 3.56 14.26
C ALA A 98 16.50 5.04 14.13
N GLU A 99 16.50 5.55 12.90
CA GLU A 99 15.69 6.70 12.54
C GLU A 99 14.22 6.45 12.92
N PRO A 100 13.39 7.49 13.12
CA PRO A 100 11.98 7.33 13.41
C PRO A 100 11.33 6.41 12.37
N ARG A 101 10.95 5.20 12.78
CA ARG A 101 10.30 4.24 11.89
C ARG A 101 8.85 4.66 11.70
N LEU A 102 8.38 4.67 10.46
CA LEU A 102 6.96 4.77 10.19
C LEU A 102 6.22 3.56 10.78
N PRO A 103 4.95 3.73 11.17
CA PRO A 103 4.12 2.60 11.52
C PRO A 103 4.05 1.62 10.35
N VAL A 104 4.50 0.37 10.57
CA VAL A 104 4.38 -0.72 9.61
C VAL A 104 3.33 -1.71 10.08
N PRO A 105 2.59 -2.37 9.16
CA PRO A 105 1.55 -3.30 9.56
C PRO A 105 2.15 -4.64 10.02
N LEU A 106 1.98 -4.97 11.30
CA LEU A 106 2.17 -6.33 11.80
C LEU A 106 0.95 -7.18 11.42
N LEU A 107 1.16 -8.16 10.54
CA LEU A 107 0.09 -9.01 10.04
C LEU A 107 -0.17 -10.20 10.98
N VAL A 108 -1.43 -10.43 11.32
CA VAL A 108 -1.89 -11.56 12.14
C VAL A 108 -3.06 -12.24 11.44
N SER A 109 -3.08 -13.56 11.41
CA SER A 109 -4.20 -14.30 10.84
C SER A 109 -4.54 -15.57 11.62
N GLY A 110 -5.80 -15.99 11.51
CA GLY A 110 -6.34 -17.23 12.05
C GLY A 110 -7.36 -17.85 11.09
N ARG A 111 -7.60 -19.16 11.21
CA ARG A 111 -8.61 -19.85 10.36
C ARG A 111 -10.02 -19.33 10.61
N ASP A 112 -10.27 -18.83 11.81
CA ASP A 112 -11.48 -18.18 12.27
C ASP A 112 -11.12 -17.06 13.26
N GLU A 113 -12.12 -16.33 13.73
CA GLU A 113 -11.94 -15.20 14.65
C GLU A 113 -11.31 -15.63 15.99
N ALA A 114 -11.68 -16.79 16.53
CA ALA A 114 -11.14 -17.28 17.80
C ALA A 114 -9.65 -17.61 17.67
N ALA A 115 -9.24 -18.23 16.57
CA ALA A 115 -7.84 -18.51 16.25
C ALA A 115 -7.02 -17.22 16.03
N LEU A 116 -7.62 -16.21 15.38
CA LEU A 116 -6.99 -14.90 15.20
C LEU A 116 -6.73 -14.22 16.55
N ARG A 117 -7.73 -14.18 17.42
CA ARG A 117 -7.64 -13.62 18.78
C ARG A 117 -6.56 -14.33 19.59
N ALA A 118 -6.57 -15.66 19.61
CA ALA A 118 -5.56 -16.45 20.30
C ALA A 118 -4.14 -16.23 19.75
N GLN A 119 -3.99 -16.05 18.43
CA GLN A 119 -2.71 -15.71 17.81
C GLN A 119 -2.23 -14.32 18.21
N ALA A 120 -3.14 -13.33 18.27
CA ALA A 120 -2.82 -11.99 18.73
C ALA A 120 -2.30 -11.98 20.17
N GLY A 121 -2.96 -12.73 21.07
CA GLY A 121 -2.49 -12.92 22.46
C GLY A 121 -1.08 -13.52 22.53
N ARG A 122 -0.81 -14.59 21.77
CA ARG A 122 0.53 -15.19 21.69
C ARG A 122 1.60 -14.22 21.19
N TYR A 123 1.28 -13.39 20.19
CA TYR A 123 2.20 -12.35 19.71
C TYR A 123 2.45 -11.29 20.78
N ALA A 124 1.40 -10.84 21.48
CA ALA A 124 1.55 -9.85 22.55
C ALA A 124 2.44 -10.36 23.69
N GLU A 125 2.22 -11.62 24.13
CA GLU A 125 3.05 -12.28 25.15
C GLU A 125 4.50 -12.43 24.69
N TRP A 126 4.70 -12.93 23.47
CA TRP A 126 6.03 -13.14 22.93
C TRP A 126 6.81 -11.83 22.78
N LEU A 127 6.19 -10.79 22.22
CA LEU A 127 6.82 -9.46 22.07
C LEU A 127 7.11 -8.78 23.41
N SER A 128 6.25 -9.00 24.42
CA SER A 128 6.51 -8.49 25.76
C SER A 128 7.72 -9.17 26.42
N ALA A 129 8.00 -10.43 26.06
CA ALA A 129 9.09 -11.22 26.63
C ALA A 129 10.42 -11.13 25.84
N HIS A 130 10.40 -10.64 24.59
CA HIS A 130 11.55 -10.58 23.69
C HIS A 130 11.75 -9.16 23.16
N THR A 131 12.04 -8.21 24.05
CA THR A 131 12.20 -6.80 23.69
C THR A 131 13.46 -6.52 22.87
N GLU A 132 14.39 -7.47 22.83
CA GLU A 132 15.60 -7.46 22.02
C GLU A 132 15.35 -7.82 20.55
N ALA A 133 14.19 -8.35 20.20
CA ALA A 133 13.88 -8.76 18.83
C ALA A 133 13.83 -7.55 17.89
N ASP A 134 14.48 -7.65 16.73
CA ASP A 134 14.39 -6.60 15.72
C ASP A 134 12.97 -6.53 15.13
N TRP A 135 12.40 -5.33 15.12
CA TRP A 135 11.02 -5.11 14.67
C TRP A 135 10.81 -5.39 13.19
N SER A 136 11.81 -5.12 12.34
CA SER A 136 11.76 -5.42 10.91
C SER A 136 11.79 -6.92 10.66
N ASP A 137 12.58 -7.67 11.43
CA ASP A 137 12.57 -9.14 11.36
C ASP A 137 11.23 -9.74 11.81
N VAL A 138 10.63 -9.20 12.87
CA VAL A 138 9.30 -9.62 13.36
C VAL A 138 8.22 -9.41 12.30
N THR A 139 8.12 -8.17 11.79
CA THR A 139 7.09 -7.81 10.80
C THR A 139 7.33 -8.50 9.46
N GLY A 140 8.58 -8.58 9.00
CA GLY A 140 8.98 -9.33 7.81
C GLY A 140 8.66 -10.82 7.92
N THR A 141 8.94 -11.44 9.07
CA THR A 141 8.59 -12.85 9.33
C THR A 141 7.09 -13.07 9.33
N ALA A 142 6.32 -12.17 9.96
CA ALA A 142 4.87 -12.25 9.97
C ALA A 142 4.27 -12.11 8.56
N ALA A 143 4.86 -11.27 7.71
CA ALA A 143 4.38 -11.03 6.35
C ALA A 143 4.80 -12.13 5.35
N LEU A 144 6.05 -12.57 5.40
CA LEU A 144 6.67 -13.39 4.35
C LEU A 144 6.85 -14.87 4.73
N HIS A 145 6.84 -15.18 6.03
CA HIS A 145 7.17 -16.51 6.56
C HIS A 145 6.07 -17.10 7.45
N ARG A 146 4.83 -16.64 7.26
CA ARG A 146 3.63 -17.21 7.89
C ARG A 146 2.55 -17.46 6.84
N THR A 147 1.75 -18.48 7.09
CA THR A 147 0.53 -18.73 6.32
C THR A 147 -0.53 -17.70 6.69
N HIS A 148 -1.14 -17.07 5.68
CA HIS A 148 -2.19 -16.07 5.85
C HIS A 148 -3.59 -16.67 5.69
N PHE A 149 -4.27 -16.90 6.81
CA PHE A 149 -5.62 -17.50 6.85
C PHE A 149 -6.75 -16.49 6.57
N GLY A 150 -8.01 -16.96 6.62
CA GLY A 150 -9.20 -16.19 6.27
C GLY A 150 -9.52 -15.05 7.24
N SER A 151 -9.46 -15.28 8.55
CA SER A 151 -9.63 -14.19 9.53
C SER A 151 -8.32 -13.44 9.69
N ARG A 152 -8.29 -12.15 9.35
CA ARG A 152 -7.05 -11.35 9.32
C ARG A 152 -7.19 -10.08 10.14
N ALA A 153 -6.07 -9.67 10.71
CA ALA A 153 -5.90 -8.33 11.24
C ALA A 153 -4.52 -7.79 10.90
N SER A 154 -4.42 -6.46 10.87
CA SER A 154 -3.14 -5.73 10.86
C SER A 154 -3.11 -4.78 12.04
N VAL A 155 -1.98 -4.77 12.76
CA VAL A 155 -1.69 -3.79 13.81
C VAL A 155 -0.65 -2.83 13.27
N SER A 156 -1.01 -1.56 13.09
CA SER A 156 -0.07 -0.53 12.63
C SER A 156 0.77 -0.04 13.82
N ALA A 157 2.09 -0.26 13.78
CA ALA A 157 2.99 0.07 14.89
C ALA A 157 4.41 0.36 14.41
N ARG A 158 5.10 1.29 15.09
CA ARG A 158 6.49 1.66 14.80
C ARG A 158 7.51 0.70 15.42
N ASP A 159 7.09 0.03 16.49
CA ASP A 159 7.89 -0.90 17.25
C ASP A 159 7.03 -1.93 17.99
N ALA A 160 7.69 -2.87 18.67
CA ALA A 160 7.04 -3.93 19.42
C ALA A 160 6.16 -3.39 20.57
N SER A 161 6.55 -2.29 21.22
CA SER A 161 5.82 -1.75 22.36
C SER A 161 4.45 -1.18 21.95
N GLU A 162 4.39 -0.46 20.82
CA GLU A 162 3.15 0.04 20.24
C GLU A 162 2.24 -1.10 19.75
N ALA A 163 2.84 -2.17 19.23
CA ALA A 163 2.09 -3.32 18.73
C ALA A 163 1.41 -4.11 19.84
N VAL A 164 2.05 -4.25 21.02
CA VAL A 164 1.54 -5.08 22.13
C VAL A 164 0.14 -4.64 22.58
N GLU A 165 -0.12 -3.34 22.71
CA GLU A 165 -1.45 -2.88 23.13
C GLU A 165 -2.53 -3.20 22.09
N GLY A 166 -2.25 -2.95 20.81
CA GLY A 166 -3.16 -3.30 19.71
C GLY A 166 -3.42 -4.81 19.62
N LEU A 167 -2.40 -5.64 19.85
CA LEU A 167 -2.52 -7.09 19.88
C LEU A 167 -3.34 -7.60 21.08
N ARG A 168 -3.18 -7.00 22.26
CA ARG A 168 -4.00 -7.32 23.44
C ARG A 168 -5.45 -6.95 23.21
N ALA A 169 -5.71 -5.73 22.71
CA ALA A 169 -7.06 -5.30 22.35
C ALA A 169 -7.70 -6.25 21.34
N LEU A 170 -6.97 -6.66 20.29
CA LEU A 170 -7.42 -7.64 19.31
C LEU A 170 -7.71 -9.01 19.96
N SER A 171 -6.84 -9.50 20.82
CA SER A 171 -7.03 -10.77 21.56
C SER A 171 -8.31 -10.76 22.39
N GLU A 172 -8.60 -9.63 23.04
CA GLU A 172 -9.78 -9.42 23.88
C GLU A 172 -11.04 -9.07 23.07
N GLY A 173 -10.89 -8.69 21.80
CA GLY A 173 -12.00 -8.23 20.94
C GLY A 173 -12.45 -6.81 21.18
N ARG A 174 -11.57 -5.99 21.75
CA ARG A 174 -11.83 -4.58 21.93
C ARG A 174 -11.38 -3.82 20.69
N PRO A 175 -12.15 -2.82 20.22
CA PRO A 175 -11.69 -1.89 19.21
C PRO A 175 -10.40 -1.17 19.66
N HIS A 176 -9.49 -0.93 18.72
CA HIS A 176 -8.28 -0.15 18.95
C HIS A 176 -7.94 0.62 17.67
N ALA A 177 -7.51 1.88 17.80
CA ALA A 177 -7.33 2.79 16.66
C ALA A 177 -6.29 2.30 15.63
N THR A 178 -5.31 1.49 16.07
CA THR A 178 -4.26 0.94 15.20
C THR A 178 -4.58 -0.44 14.63
N VAL A 179 -5.72 -1.02 15.00
CA VAL A 179 -6.11 -2.38 14.60
C VAL A 179 -7.15 -2.31 13.50
N SER A 180 -6.85 -2.93 12.37
CA SER A 180 -7.82 -3.21 11.32
C SER A 180 -8.06 -4.72 11.25
N GLN A 181 -9.32 -5.15 11.31
CA GLN A 181 -9.73 -6.55 11.25
C GLN A 181 -10.68 -6.75 10.08
N ALA A 182 -10.48 -7.83 9.32
CA ALA A 182 -11.36 -8.19 8.21
C ALA A 182 -11.32 -9.70 7.94
N GLU A 183 -12.35 -10.19 7.26
CA GLU A 183 -12.33 -11.51 6.63
C GLU A 183 -11.75 -11.37 5.22
N ALA A 184 -10.76 -12.19 4.92
CA ALA A 184 -10.13 -12.24 3.62
C ALA A 184 -11.12 -12.75 2.57
N ARG A 185 -11.20 -12.02 1.47
CA ARG A 185 -11.95 -12.42 0.27
C ARG A 185 -10.96 -12.69 -0.85
N ASP A 186 -11.42 -13.34 -1.90
CA ASP A 186 -10.66 -13.35 -3.15
C ASP A 186 -10.39 -11.88 -3.56
N ARG A 187 -9.12 -11.58 -3.86
CA ARG A 187 -8.68 -10.22 -4.18
C ARG A 187 -9.43 -9.68 -5.40
N GLY A 188 -9.82 -10.56 -6.31
CA GLY A 188 -10.44 -10.19 -7.57
C GLY A 188 -9.51 -9.32 -8.43
N ARG A 189 -10.12 -8.49 -9.28
CA ARG A 189 -9.42 -7.53 -10.14
C ARG A 189 -9.38 -6.17 -9.46
N VAL A 190 -8.23 -5.51 -9.52
CA VAL A 190 -8.01 -4.18 -8.93
C VAL A 190 -8.19 -3.12 -10.01
N VAL A 191 -8.88 -2.03 -9.68
CA VAL A 191 -9.01 -0.86 -10.55
C VAL A 191 -8.37 0.33 -9.85
N PHE A 192 -7.48 1.05 -10.54
CA PHE A 192 -7.00 2.34 -10.06
C PHE A 192 -7.95 3.44 -10.54
N VAL A 193 -8.43 4.23 -9.58
CA VAL A 193 -9.37 5.34 -9.81
C VAL A 193 -8.62 6.65 -9.57
N PHE A 194 -8.53 7.48 -10.61
CA PHE A 194 -7.81 8.75 -10.58
C PHE A 194 -8.79 9.91 -10.48
N PRO A 195 -8.95 10.54 -9.29
CA PRO A 195 -9.90 11.61 -9.10
C PRO A 195 -9.48 12.89 -9.84
N GLY A 196 -10.45 13.80 -10.03
CA GLY A 196 -10.20 15.15 -10.50
C GLY A 196 -9.68 16.10 -9.41
N GLN A 197 -9.90 17.40 -9.59
CA GLN A 197 -9.59 18.42 -8.58
C GLN A 197 -10.52 18.31 -7.36
N GLY A 198 -10.01 18.64 -6.17
CA GLY A 198 -10.76 18.66 -4.90
C GLY A 198 -10.15 17.81 -3.79
N SER A 199 -9.14 16.99 -4.11
CA SER A 199 -8.43 16.11 -3.17
C SER A 199 -7.15 16.72 -2.61
N GLN A 200 -6.76 17.91 -3.06
CA GLN A 200 -5.53 18.57 -2.65
C GLN A 200 -5.60 19.08 -1.20
N TRP A 201 -4.45 19.06 -0.53
CA TRP A 201 -4.24 19.65 0.79
C TRP A 201 -2.77 20.09 0.94
N THR A 202 -2.50 20.99 1.88
CA THR A 202 -1.15 21.56 2.06
C THR A 202 -0.14 20.49 2.44
N SER A 203 1.01 20.46 1.76
CA SER A 203 2.07 19.46 1.98
C SER A 203 1.67 18.01 1.67
N MET A 204 0.76 17.81 0.70
CA MET A 204 0.21 16.48 0.39
C MET A 204 1.23 15.40 0.00
N GLY A 205 2.43 15.78 -0.44
CA GLY A 205 3.51 14.85 -0.81
C GLY A 205 4.65 14.76 0.20
N ARG A 206 4.64 15.55 1.28
CA ARG A 206 5.81 15.75 2.16
C ARG A 206 6.38 14.45 2.73
N ALA A 207 5.53 13.61 3.32
CA ALA A 207 5.96 12.35 3.94
C ALA A 207 6.50 11.38 2.87
N LEU A 208 5.75 11.18 1.79
CA LEU A 208 6.14 10.26 0.72
C LEU A 208 7.41 10.69 -0.01
N LEU A 209 7.66 11.99 -0.17
CA LEU A 209 8.92 12.50 -0.73
C LEU A 209 10.14 12.17 0.14
N ALA A 210 9.97 12.10 1.46
CA ALA A 210 11.05 11.76 2.38
C ALA A 210 11.22 10.23 2.54
N GLU A 211 10.12 9.48 2.46
CA GLU A 211 10.07 8.10 2.94
C GLU A 211 9.98 7.06 1.82
N SER A 212 9.59 7.45 0.60
CA SER A 212 9.45 6.56 -0.54
C SER A 212 10.33 7.00 -1.71
N ALA A 213 11.43 6.28 -1.93
CA ALA A 213 12.32 6.53 -3.06
C ALA A 213 11.57 6.47 -4.41
N VAL A 214 10.68 5.49 -4.59
CA VAL A 214 9.85 5.35 -5.80
C VAL A 214 8.96 6.57 -6.02
N PHE A 215 8.34 7.10 -4.95
CA PHE A 215 7.53 8.30 -5.06
C PHE A 215 8.38 9.52 -5.42
N ALA A 216 9.51 9.71 -4.73
CA ALA A 216 10.42 10.83 -4.97
C ALA A 216 10.99 10.83 -6.40
N GLU A 217 11.43 9.68 -6.90
CA GLU A 217 11.91 9.51 -8.27
C GLU A 217 10.81 9.82 -9.30
N THR A 218 9.58 9.36 -9.05
CA THR A 218 8.44 9.63 -9.93
C THR A 218 8.08 11.11 -9.94
N VAL A 219 8.07 11.78 -8.78
CA VAL A 219 7.83 13.23 -8.70
C VAL A 219 8.94 14.01 -9.41
N ALA A 220 10.20 13.62 -9.25
CA ALA A 220 11.31 14.26 -9.96
C ALA A 220 11.18 14.12 -11.48
N ALA A 221 10.73 12.96 -11.98
CA ALA A 221 10.44 12.76 -13.39
C ALA A 221 9.26 13.64 -13.87
N CYS A 222 8.19 13.74 -13.08
CA CYS A 222 7.08 14.66 -13.34
C CYS A 222 7.54 16.13 -13.38
N GLU A 223 8.38 16.54 -12.43
CA GLU A 223 8.93 17.90 -12.36
C GLU A 223 9.77 18.24 -13.59
N ALA A 224 10.64 17.32 -14.02
CA ALA A 224 11.41 17.48 -15.24
C ALA A 224 10.52 17.59 -16.50
N ALA A 225 9.45 16.79 -16.58
CA ALA A 225 8.50 16.82 -17.69
C ALA A 225 7.67 18.12 -17.72
N LEU A 226 7.30 18.63 -16.55
CA LEU A 226 6.50 19.86 -16.37
C LEU A 226 7.33 21.14 -16.52
N GLY A 227 8.63 21.10 -16.24
CA GLY A 227 9.48 22.30 -16.10
C GLY A 227 9.56 23.21 -17.32
N ARG A 228 9.21 22.74 -18.53
CA ARG A 228 9.10 23.61 -19.72
C ARG A 228 7.79 24.40 -19.80
N TYR A 229 6.81 24.05 -18.99
CA TYR A 229 5.47 24.65 -18.94
C TYR A 229 5.21 25.40 -17.63
N THR A 230 5.98 25.16 -16.57
CA THR A 230 5.75 25.76 -15.25
C THR A 230 6.93 26.63 -14.81
N ASP A 231 6.65 27.69 -14.07
CA ASP A 231 7.63 28.62 -13.48
C ASP A 231 7.83 28.39 -11.96
N TRP A 232 7.25 27.32 -11.43
CA TRP A 232 7.29 26.91 -10.02
C TRP A 232 7.87 25.49 -9.86
N SER A 233 8.38 25.18 -8.66
CA SER A 233 8.90 23.85 -8.34
C SER A 233 7.81 22.92 -7.83
N LEU A 234 7.65 21.78 -8.50
CA LEU A 234 6.68 20.76 -8.11
C LEU A 234 7.03 20.15 -6.75
N SER A 235 8.29 19.77 -6.54
CA SER A 235 8.72 19.20 -5.27
C SER A 235 8.51 20.16 -4.10
N ALA A 236 8.79 21.46 -4.29
CA ALA A 236 8.57 22.47 -3.25
C ALA A 236 7.08 22.64 -2.90
N VAL A 237 6.20 22.65 -3.91
CA VAL A 237 4.74 22.71 -3.72
C VAL A 237 4.23 21.48 -2.95
N LEU A 238 4.68 20.28 -3.33
CA LEU A 238 4.24 19.03 -2.68
C LEU A 238 4.79 18.88 -1.26
N ARG A 239 6.01 19.37 -1.00
CA ARG A 239 6.59 19.40 0.36
C ARG A 239 5.95 20.47 1.24
N GLY A 240 5.52 21.59 0.63
CA GLY A 240 5.03 22.78 1.31
C GLY A 240 6.18 23.55 1.97
N ASP A 241 7.24 23.81 1.20
CA ASP A 241 8.43 24.53 1.66
C ASP A 241 8.11 25.97 2.11
N GLU A 242 8.84 26.48 3.10
CA GLU A 242 8.76 27.87 3.55
C GLU A 242 9.12 28.81 2.39
N GLY A 243 8.13 29.58 1.90
CA GLY A 243 8.27 30.45 0.72
C GLY A 243 7.29 30.13 -0.41
N ILE A 244 6.62 28.97 -0.36
CA ILE A 244 5.46 28.71 -1.21
C ILE A 244 4.23 29.40 -0.59
N GLU A 245 3.72 30.44 -1.25
CA GLU A 245 2.48 31.08 -0.84
C GLU A 245 1.32 30.08 -0.84
N ALA A 246 0.48 30.08 0.20
CA ALA A 246 -0.69 29.20 0.26
C ALA A 246 -1.65 29.41 -0.92
N SER A 247 -1.71 30.62 -1.47
CA SER A 247 -2.47 31.01 -2.66
C SER A 247 -2.06 30.25 -3.93
N LEU A 248 -0.83 29.69 -4.00
CA LEU A 248 -0.41 28.86 -5.13
C LEU A 248 -1.27 27.59 -5.23
N LEU A 249 -1.72 27.03 -4.10
CA LEU A 249 -2.63 25.88 -4.09
C LEU A 249 -4.10 26.25 -4.37
N GLU A 250 -4.39 27.51 -4.68
CA GLU A 250 -5.70 27.97 -5.20
C GLU A 250 -5.68 28.11 -6.73
N ARG A 251 -4.48 28.22 -7.32
CA ARG A 251 -4.29 28.36 -8.76
C ARG A 251 -4.47 27.03 -9.50
N VAL A 252 -5.40 26.98 -10.44
CA VAL A 252 -5.66 25.78 -11.28
C VAL A 252 -4.42 25.30 -12.04
N ASP A 253 -3.58 26.22 -12.52
CA ASP A 253 -2.33 25.93 -13.24
C ASP A 253 -1.21 25.38 -12.35
N VAL A 254 -1.46 25.28 -11.03
CA VAL A 254 -0.58 24.62 -10.05
C VAL A 254 -1.23 23.34 -9.53
N ILE A 255 -2.50 23.41 -9.11
CA ILE A 255 -3.22 22.27 -8.50
C ILE A 255 -3.32 21.09 -9.49
N GLN A 256 -3.68 21.35 -10.75
CA GLN A 256 -3.88 20.27 -11.72
C GLN A 256 -2.57 19.49 -11.99
N PRO A 257 -1.44 20.13 -12.34
CA PRO A 257 -0.17 19.42 -12.47
C PRO A 257 0.32 18.76 -11.18
N ALA A 258 0.10 19.40 -10.01
CA ALA A 258 0.49 18.81 -8.72
C ALA A 258 -0.31 17.53 -8.40
N LEU A 259 -1.63 17.54 -8.64
CA LEU A 259 -2.48 16.36 -8.48
C LEU A 259 -2.15 15.27 -9.51
N PHE A 260 -1.81 15.64 -10.75
CA PHE A 260 -1.30 14.69 -11.73
C PHE A 260 -0.05 13.96 -11.22
N ALA A 261 0.93 14.70 -10.70
CA ALA A 261 2.14 14.11 -10.14
C ALA A 261 1.86 13.22 -8.91
N MET A 262 0.96 13.66 -8.01
CA MET A 262 0.51 12.83 -6.89
C MET A 262 -0.11 11.51 -7.37
N ASN A 263 -1.02 11.58 -8.35
CA ASN A 263 -1.71 10.42 -8.90
C ASN A 263 -0.74 9.42 -9.56
N VAL A 264 0.19 9.91 -10.38
CA VAL A 264 1.20 9.06 -11.04
C VAL A 264 2.18 8.48 -10.00
N GLY A 265 2.63 9.29 -9.03
CA GLY A 265 3.51 8.86 -7.94
C GLY A 265 2.87 7.79 -7.05
N LEU A 266 1.61 7.97 -6.64
CA LEU A 266 0.87 6.97 -5.86
C LEU A 266 0.68 5.66 -6.63
N ALA A 267 0.38 5.75 -7.94
CA ALA A 267 0.30 4.56 -8.78
C ALA A 267 1.64 3.82 -8.85
N ALA A 268 2.76 4.53 -8.97
CA ALA A 268 4.10 3.94 -8.97
C ALA A 268 4.41 3.25 -7.63
N VAL A 269 4.08 3.88 -6.49
CA VAL A 269 4.23 3.28 -5.16
C VAL A 269 3.43 1.98 -5.04
N TRP A 270 2.14 1.99 -5.42
CA TRP A 270 1.33 0.78 -5.36
C TRP A 270 1.90 -0.36 -6.21
N ARG A 271 2.38 -0.06 -7.42
CA ARG A 271 3.01 -1.04 -8.30
C ARG A 271 4.31 -1.58 -7.73
N SER A 272 5.12 -0.74 -7.08
CA SER A 272 6.35 -1.18 -6.40
C SER A 272 6.10 -2.17 -5.26
N LEU A 273 4.88 -2.14 -4.68
CA LEU A 273 4.41 -3.10 -3.67
C LEU A 273 3.75 -4.34 -4.29
N GLY A 274 3.80 -4.50 -5.62
CA GLY A 274 3.26 -5.64 -6.36
C GLY A 274 1.76 -5.54 -6.68
N LEU A 275 1.13 -4.37 -6.51
CA LEU A 275 -0.27 -4.12 -6.87
C LEU A 275 -0.36 -3.53 -8.29
N GLU A 276 -0.63 -4.40 -9.25
CA GLU A 276 -0.87 -4.02 -10.65
C GLU A 276 -2.38 -3.82 -10.92
N PRO A 277 -2.79 -2.71 -11.55
CA PRO A 277 -4.17 -2.48 -11.92
C PRO A 277 -4.59 -3.39 -13.09
N SER A 278 -5.77 -4.01 -12.96
CA SER A 278 -6.44 -4.72 -14.05
C SER A 278 -7.19 -3.79 -15.00
N ALA A 279 -7.51 -2.57 -14.54
CA ALA A 279 -8.03 -1.48 -15.33
C ALA A 279 -7.75 -0.14 -14.63
N VAL A 280 -7.86 0.95 -15.38
CA VAL A 280 -7.83 2.31 -14.84
C VAL A 280 -9.06 3.10 -15.28
N VAL A 281 -9.48 4.03 -14.44
CA VAL A 281 -10.52 5.02 -14.74
C VAL A 281 -10.09 6.35 -14.14
N GLY A 282 -10.31 7.44 -14.87
CA GLY A 282 -10.04 8.78 -14.36
C GLY A 282 -11.29 9.64 -14.42
N HIS A 283 -11.41 10.60 -13.51
CA HIS A 283 -12.51 11.55 -13.47
C HIS A 283 -12.04 12.90 -13.99
N SER A 284 -12.59 13.38 -15.11
CA SER A 284 -12.18 14.65 -15.74
C SER A 284 -10.66 14.67 -15.99
N GLN A 285 -9.93 15.68 -15.51
CA GLN A 285 -8.46 15.73 -15.61
C GLN A 285 -7.72 14.52 -15.01
N GLY A 286 -8.35 13.76 -14.10
CA GLY A 286 -7.79 12.52 -13.57
C GLY A 286 -7.52 11.47 -14.65
N GLU A 287 -8.22 11.55 -15.80
CA GLU A 287 -7.94 10.70 -16.94
C GLU A 287 -6.54 10.89 -17.52
N ILE A 288 -5.92 12.05 -17.35
CA ILE A 288 -4.55 12.31 -17.83
C ILE A 288 -3.57 11.40 -17.10
N ALA A 289 -3.70 11.31 -15.77
CA ALA A 289 -2.89 10.38 -14.96
C ALA A 289 -3.24 8.92 -15.28
N ALA A 290 -4.53 8.60 -15.48
CA ALA A 290 -4.95 7.26 -15.89
C ALA A 290 -4.33 6.84 -17.23
N ALA A 291 -4.29 7.74 -18.22
CA ALA A 291 -3.70 7.47 -19.52
C ALA A 291 -2.18 7.24 -19.45
N VAL A 292 -1.47 7.97 -18.59
CA VAL A 292 -0.03 7.73 -18.33
C VAL A 292 0.18 6.38 -17.66
N VAL A 293 -0.58 6.06 -16.61
CA VAL A 293 -0.47 4.78 -15.89
C VAL A 293 -0.85 3.59 -16.76
N ALA A 294 -1.80 3.78 -17.70
CA ALA A 294 -2.16 2.78 -18.70
C ALA A 294 -1.11 2.59 -19.81
N GLY A 295 -0.10 3.45 -19.88
CA GLY A 295 0.89 3.47 -20.95
C GLY A 295 0.37 4.03 -22.28
N ILE A 296 -0.79 4.69 -22.27
CA ILE A 296 -1.35 5.33 -23.48
C ILE A 296 -0.58 6.61 -23.79
N LEU A 297 -0.32 7.43 -22.78
CA LEU A 297 0.52 8.62 -22.90
C LEU A 297 1.88 8.38 -22.27
N SER A 298 2.93 8.95 -22.88
CA SER A 298 4.21 9.14 -22.20
C SER A 298 4.05 10.08 -21.01
N LEU A 299 4.99 10.07 -20.08
CA LEU A 299 4.99 11.01 -18.96
C LEU A 299 5.05 12.46 -19.47
N GLU A 300 5.85 12.70 -20.51
CA GLU A 300 6.02 13.99 -21.17
C GLU A 300 4.73 14.49 -21.83
N ASP A 301 4.00 13.59 -22.51
CA ASP A 301 2.72 13.92 -23.12
C ASP A 301 1.64 14.15 -22.05
N GLY A 302 1.60 13.34 -21.00
CA GLY A 302 0.69 13.57 -19.86
C GLY A 302 0.95 14.92 -19.18
N ALA A 303 2.23 15.25 -18.92
CA ALA A 303 2.66 16.53 -18.38
C ALA A 303 2.28 17.71 -19.30
N ARG A 304 2.45 17.54 -20.62
CA ARG A 304 2.01 18.52 -21.62
C ARG A 304 0.50 18.76 -21.57
N VAL A 305 -0.31 17.70 -21.55
CA VAL A 305 -1.77 17.80 -21.50
C VAL A 305 -2.21 18.55 -20.24
N VAL A 306 -1.75 18.14 -19.05
CA VAL A 306 -2.20 18.75 -17.79
C VAL A 306 -1.71 20.19 -17.65
N ALA A 307 -0.50 20.52 -18.10
CA ALA A 307 0.03 21.87 -17.99
C ALA A 307 -0.68 22.83 -18.94
N LEU A 308 -0.81 22.48 -20.22
CA LEU A 308 -1.44 23.36 -21.21
C LEU A 308 -2.94 23.54 -20.94
N ARG A 309 -3.64 22.46 -20.56
CA ARG A 309 -5.04 22.53 -20.13
C ARG A 309 -5.22 23.50 -18.97
N SER A 310 -4.42 23.37 -17.92
CA SER A 310 -4.59 24.16 -16.71
C SER A 310 -4.20 25.64 -16.89
N GLN A 311 -3.18 25.93 -17.71
CA GLN A 311 -2.85 27.30 -18.14
C GLN A 311 -3.98 27.98 -18.91
N LEU A 312 -4.65 27.25 -19.81
CA LEU A 312 -5.80 27.78 -20.55
C LEU A 312 -6.99 28.02 -19.63
N LEU A 313 -7.28 27.08 -18.72
CA LEU A 313 -8.32 27.21 -17.71
C LEU A 313 -8.14 28.45 -16.82
N ARG A 314 -6.89 28.84 -16.53
CA ARG A 314 -6.61 30.06 -15.76
C ARG A 314 -7.21 31.32 -16.40
N ARG A 315 -7.39 31.37 -17.73
CA ARG A 315 -8.03 32.51 -18.42
C ARG A 315 -9.54 32.61 -18.15
N LEU A 316 -10.14 31.53 -17.66
CA LEU A 316 -11.56 31.41 -17.31
C LEU A 316 -11.81 31.56 -15.80
N SER A 317 -10.74 31.69 -15.00
CA SER A 317 -10.83 31.96 -13.56
C SER A 317 -11.69 33.21 -13.30
N GLY A 318 -12.63 33.07 -12.37
CA GLY A 318 -13.63 34.07 -11.99
C GLY A 318 -14.84 34.18 -12.95
N ARG A 319 -14.92 33.39 -14.03
CA ARG A 319 -16.00 33.51 -15.03
C ARG A 319 -17.07 32.43 -14.95
N GLY A 320 -16.90 31.43 -14.08
CA GLY A 320 -17.85 30.34 -13.95
C GLY A 320 -17.81 29.69 -12.58
N ALA A 321 -18.77 28.80 -12.34
CA ALA A 321 -18.84 28.01 -11.13
C ALA A 321 -19.37 26.60 -11.43
N MET A 322 -19.29 25.75 -10.41
CA MET A 322 -19.86 24.41 -10.42
C MET A 322 -20.56 24.14 -9.09
N ALA A 323 -21.64 23.36 -9.09
CA ALA A 323 -22.31 22.96 -7.84
C ALA A 323 -22.69 21.48 -7.86
N VAL A 324 -22.31 20.78 -6.79
CA VAL A 324 -22.78 19.42 -6.54
C VAL A 324 -24.21 19.47 -6.04
N THR A 325 -25.03 18.57 -6.53
CA THR A 325 -26.47 18.47 -6.27
C THR A 325 -26.83 17.02 -6.00
N GLU A 326 -27.60 16.75 -4.93
CA GLU A 326 -28.13 15.42 -4.62
C GLU A 326 -29.41 15.12 -5.39
N LEU A 327 -29.32 15.11 -6.73
CA LEU A 327 -30.38 14.71 -7.64
C LEU A 327 -29.82 13.73 -8.68
N ALA A 328 -30.71 12.90 -9.23
CA ALA A 328 -30.38 12.03 -10.35
C ALA A 328 -30.22 12.84 -11.65
N ALA A 329 -29.34 12.38 -12.55
CA ALA A 329 -29.06 13.02 -13.82
C ALA A 329 -30.31 13.36 -14.63
N ALA A 330 -31.24 12.40 -14.78
CA ALA A 330 -32.47 12.62 -15.54
C ALA A 330 -33.34 13.76 -14.98
N VAL A 331 -33.35 13.95 -13.65
CA VAL A 331 -34.11 15.04 -13.00
C VAL A 331 -33.44 16.38 -13.27
N VAL A 332 -32.11 16.43 -13.19
CA VAL A 332 -31.33 17.64 -13.47
C VAL A 332 -31.48 18.01 -14.95
N GLU A 333 -31.28 17.08 -15.87
CA GLU A 333 -31.45 17.28 -17.31
C GLU A 333 -32.83 17.83 -17.66
N ASP A 334 -33.90 17.30 -17.04
CA ASP A 334 -35.24 17.79 -17.29
C ASP A 334 -35.44 19.23 -16.81
N ARG A 335 -34.93 19.56 -15.62
CA ARG A 335 -34.96 20.93 -15.08
C ARG A 335 -34.17 21.88 -15.97
N LEU A 336 -32.98 21.49 -16.43
CA LEU A 336 -32.12 22.32 -17.28
C LEU A 336 -32.75 22.71 -18.63
N LYS A 337 -33.85 22.07 -19.06
CA LYS A 337 -34.61 22.47 -20.26
C LYS A 337 -35.37 23.78 -20.07
N ALA A 338 -35.67 24.18 -18.83
CA ALA A 338 -36.38 25.42 -18.59
C ALA A 338 -35.49 26.63 -18.88
N ALA A 339 -36.04 27.66 -19.55
CA ALA A 339 -35.28 28.82 -20.01
C ALA A 339 -34.55 29.57 -18.87
N GLU A 340 -35.06 29.50 -17.65
CA GLU A 340 -34.43 30.09 -16.46
C GLU A 340 -33.05 29.50 -16.12
N TRP A 341 -32.79 28.27 -16.56
CA TRP A 341 -31.55 27.52 -16.37
C TRP A 341 -30.67 27.49 -17.62
N SER A 342 -31.00 28.30 -18.64
CA SER A 342 -30.13 28.49 -19.79
C SER A 342 -28.72 28.91 -19.35
N GLY A 343 -27.71 28.27 -19.93
CA GLY A 343 -26.29 28.47 -19.56
C GLY A 343 -25.75 27.50 -18.50
N LEU A 344 -26.59 26.66 -17.89
CA LEU A 344 -26.12 25.53 -17.08
C LEU A 344 -26.03 24.25 -17.91
N SER A 345 -24.98 23.47 -17.65
CA SER A 345 -24.74 22.15 -18.22
C SER A 345 -24.68 21.11 -17.10
N LEU A 346 -25.14 19.88 -17.39
CA LEU A 346 -24.83 18.73 -16.54
C LEU A 346 -23.37 18.35 -16.76
N ALA A 347 -22.51 18.67 -15.79
CA ALA A 347 -21.07 18.51 -15.90
C ALA A 347 -20.60 17.11 -15.51
N VAL A 348 -21.18 16.53 -14.46
CA VAL A 348 -20.73 15.26 -13.88
C VAL A 348 -21.91 14.46 -13.33
N VAL A 349 -21.87 13.14 -13.52
CA VAL A 349 -22.73 12.17 -12.82
C VAL A 349 -21.84 11.30 -11.93
N ASN A 350 -21.76 11.61 -10.64
CA ASN A 350 -20.89 10.91 -9.69
C ASN A 350 -21.49 9.56 -9.26
N THR A 351 -22.79 9.57 -8.96
CA THR A 351 -23.56 8.42 -8.50
C THR A 351 -25.00 8.52 -9.03
N PRO A 352 -25.84 7.48 -8.89
CA PRO A 352 -27.25 7.56 -9.29
C PRO A 352 -28.05 8.71 -8.66
N GLY A 353 -27.59 9.27 -7.53
CA GLY A 353 -28.25 10.37 -6.82
C GLY A 353 -27.37 11.60 -6.60
N SER A 354 -26.22 11.71 -7.27
CA SER A 354 -25.32 12.86 -7.14
C SER A 354 -24.77 13.30 -8.47
N THR A 355 -25.01 14.57 -8.80
CA THR A 355 -24.60 15.20 -10.06
C THR A 355 -23.94 16.55 -9.80
N VAL A 356 -23.18 17.06 -10.77
CA VAL A 356 -22.63 18.41 -10.74
C VAL A 356 -23.19 19.20 -11.92
N VAL A 357 -23.67 20.41 -11.66
CA VAL A 357 -23.99 21.39 -12.71
C VAL A 357 -22.87 22.40 -12.85
N SER A 358 -22.66 22.91 -14.06
CA SER A 358 -21.63 23.92 -14.35
C SER A 358 -22.13 24.97 -15.32
N GLY A 359 -21.71 26.22 -15.13
CA GLY A 359 -22.02 27.35 -16.00
C GLY A 359 -21.58 28.67 -15.35
N SER A 360 -22.22 29.78 -15.75
CA SER A 360 -21.90 31.09 -15.17
C SER A 360 -22.14 31.12 -13.65
N GLY A 361 -21.34 31.93 -12.93
CA GLY A 361 -21.43 32.06 -11.47
C GLY A 361 -22.85 32.41 -11.00
N GLU A 362 -23.48 33.39 -11.65
CA GLU A 362 -24.84 33.81 -11.34
C GLU A 362 -25.88 32.69 -11.54
N ALA A 363 -25.75 31.87 -12.60
CA ALA A 363 -26.68 30.78 -12.85
C ALA A 363 -26.54 29.67 -11.80
N VAL A 364 -25.30 29.34 -11.41
CA VAL A 364 -25.02 28.34 -10.37
C VAL A 364 -25.50 28.82 -9.00
N GLU A 365 -25.30 30.09 -8.64
CA GLU A 365 -25.82 30.66 -7.39
C GLU A 365 -27.35 30.60 -7.32
N ARG A 366 -28.04 30.93 -8.43
CA ARG A 366 -29.50 30.79 -8.53
C ARG A 366 -29.93 29.33 -8.37
N TRP A 367 -29.21 28.39 -8.98
CA TRP A 367 -29.49 26.96 -8.87
C TRP A 367 -29.36 26.46 -7.42
N VAL A 368 -28.26 26.81 -6.75
CA VAL A 368 -28.02 26.47 -5.34
C VAL A 368 -29.13 27.04 -4.46
N ARG A 369 -29.51 28.31 -4.64
CA ARG A 369 -30.58 28.95 -3.87
C ARG A 369 -31.92 28.23 -4.07
N LYS A 370 -32.28 27.96 -5.32
CA LYS A 370 -33.54 27.29 -5.67
C LYS A 370 -33.65 25.91 -5.04
N LEU A 371 -32.59 25.11 -5.13
CA LEU A 371 -32.58 23.79 -4.51
C LEU A 371 -32.60 23.84 -2.99
N GLY A 372 -31.93 24.84 -2.39
CA GLY A 372 -32.02 25.11 -0.97
C GLY A 372 -33.45 25.42 -0.50
N GLU A 373 -34.21 26.20 -1.28
CA GLU A 373 -35.63 26.48 -1.02
C GLU A 373 -36.51 25.22 -1.13
N GLU A 374 -36.12 24.25 -1.96
CA GLU A 374 -36.78 22.96 -2.12
C GLU A 374 -36.34 21.91 -1.09
N GLY A 375 -35.39 22.24 -0.21
CA GLY A 375 -34.82 21.29 0.76
C GLY A 375 -33.91 20.23 0.15
N VAL A 376 -33.41 20.45 -1.06
CA VAL A 376 -32.46 19.57 -1.76
C VAL A 376 -31.03 20.03 -1.49
N PHE A 377 -30.15 19.11 -1.08
CA PHE A 377 -28.75 19.45 -0.87
C PHE A 377 -28.10 19.90 -2.18
N CYS A 378 -27.57 21.12 -2.17
CA CYS A 378 -26.78 21.69 -3.24
C CYS A 378 -25.66 22.55 -2.66
N ARG A 379 -24.43 22.36 -3.13
CA ARG A 379 -23.26 23.11 -2.65
C ARG A 379 -22.33 23.46 -3.80
N GLN A 380 -21.92 24.72 -3.86
CA GLN A 380 -20.89 25.15 -4.80
C GLN A 380 -19.57 24.43 -4.52
N VAL A 381 -18.91 23.98 -5.58
CA VAL A 381 -17.58 23.37 -5.54
C VAL A 381 -16.54 24.50 -5.46
N SER A 382 -15.44 24.28 -4.73
CA SER A 382 -14.34 25.25 -4.63
C SER A 382 -13.50 25.24 -5.92
N VAL A 383 -14.12 25.76 -6.99
CA VAL A 383 -13.56 25.96 -8.34
C VAL A 383 -14.17 27.26 -8.86
N ASP A 384 -13.35 28.10 -9.48
CA ASP A 384 -13.68 29.45 -9.95
C ASP A 384 -13.85 29.53 -11.49
N TYR A 385 -14.02 28.38 -12.13
CA TYR A 385 -14.31 28.24 -13.55
C TYR A 385 -15.35 27.12 -13.76
N ALA A 386 -15.93 27.04 -14.95
CA ALA A 386 -17.03 26.14 -15.28
C ALA A 386 -16.63 25.08 -16.31
N SER A 387 -15.87 24.05 -15.90
CA SER A 387 -15.52 22.92 -16.77
C SER A 387 -16.73 22.05 -17.12
N HIS A 388 -16.68 21.36 -18.27
CA HIS A 388 -17.78 20.51 -18.77
C HIS A 388 -19.05 21.31 -19.05
N SER A 389 -18.89 22.52 -19.59
CA SER A 389 -19.98 23.41 -19.99
C SER A 389 -19.58 24.26 -21.19
N ALA A 390 -20.51 25.01 -21.77
CA ALA A 390 -20.21 25.95 -22.86
C ALA A 390 -19.16 27.02 -22.49
N GLU A 391 -18.94 27.28 -21.18
CA GLU A 391 -17.96 28.26 -20.71
C GLU A 391 -16.51 27.90 -21.07
N VAL A 392 -16.20 26.63 -21.38
CA VAL A 392 -14.85 26.24 -21.83
C VAL A 392 -14.65 26.41 -23.33
N GLU A 393 -15.71 26.54 -24.14
CA GLU A 393 -15.61 26.64 -25.61
C GLU A 393 -14.55 27.64 -26.12
N PRO A 394 -14.39 28.85 -25.53
CA PRO A 394 -13.42 29.82 -26.01
C PRO A 394 -11.95 29.37 -25.99
N ILE A 395 -11.59 28.40 -25.13
CA ILE A 395 -10.21 27.91 -25.01
C ILE A 395 -9.96 26.60 -25.77
N LEU A 396 -11.01 25.90 -26.21
CA LEU A 396 -10.89 24.54 -26.76
C LEU A 396 -10.11 24.47 -28.09
N PRO A 397 -10.26 25.40 -29.06
CA PRO A 397 -9.48 25.36 -30.31
C PRO A 397 -7.97 25.56 -30.09
N GLU A 398 -7.59 26.33 -29.05
CA GLU A 398 -6.18 26.51 -28.68
C GLU A 398 -5.65 25.24 -28.00
N LEU A 399 -6.43 24.63 -27.12
CA LEU A 399 -6.08 23.35 -26.48
C LEU A 399 -5.83 22.24 -27.51
N GLU A 400 -6.77 22.02 -28.43
CA GLU A 400 -6.65 20.98 -29.44
C GLU A 400 -5.40 21.19 -30.31
N ARG A 401 -5.16 22.43 -30.78
CA ARG A 401 -3.97 22.76 -31.57
C ARG A 401 -2.69 22.51 -30.79
N ALA A 402 -2.66 22.92 -29.52
CA ALA A 402 -1.50 22.76 -28.66
C ALA A 402 -1.21 21.29 -28.31
N LEU A 403 -2.15 20.37 -28.57
CA LEU A 403 -2.06 18.93 -28.35
C LEU A 403 -2.06 18.10 -29.65
N SER A 404 -1.92 18.75 -30.81
CA SER A 404 -1.97 18.08 -32.13
C SER A 404 -0.85 17.06 -32.36
N ASP A 405 0.32 17.26 -31.75
CA ASP A 405 1.48 16.37 -31.90
C ASP A 405 1.58 15.27 -30.82
N LEU A 406 0.52 15.05 -30.03
CA LEU A 406 0.49 13.94 -29.07
C LEU A 406 0.72 12.61 -29.80
N LYS A 407 1.38 11.67 -29.11
CA LYS A 407 1.63 10.33 -29.65
C LYS A 407 1.01 9.24 -28.77
N PRO A 408 -0.33 9.16 -28.68
CA PRO A 408 -0.98 8.13 -27.89
C PRO A 408 -0.68 6.74 -28.45
N GLN A 409 -0.48 5.78 -27.56
CA GLN A 409 -0.09 4.42 -27.89
C GLN A 409 -1.18 3.43 -27.47
N ALA A 410 -1.04 2.17 -27.90
CA ALA A 410 -1.87 1.10 -27.41
C ALA A 410 -1.67 0.92 -25.90
N SER A 411 -2.76 0.72 -25.15
CA SER A 411 -2.69 0.60 -23.71
C SER A 411 -2.11 -0.75 -23.27
N HIS A 412 -1.29 -0.73 -22.22
CA HIS A 412 -0.85 -1.94 -21.51
C HIS A 412 -1.85 -2.35 -20.42
N VAL A 413 -2.59 -1.37 -19.87
CA VAL A 413 -3.68 -1.58 -18.92
C VAL A 413 -4.97 -1.03 -19.53
N PRO A 414 -6.09 -1.78 -19.53
CA PRO A 414 -7.37 -1.27 -20.03
C PRO A 414 -7.79 0.02 -19.33
N MET A 415 -8.10 1.05 -20.11
CA MET A 415 -8.68 2.31 -19.61
C MET A 415 -10.17 2.36 -19.99
N VAL A 416 -11.03 2.70 -19.02
CA VAL A 416 -12.43 3.02 -19.27
C VAL A 416 -12.58 4.54 -19.26
N SER A 417 -13.02 5.10 -20.39
CA SER A 417 -13.28 6.53 -20.52
C SER A 417 -14.56 6.91 -19.80
N THR A 418 -14.49 7.97 -19.00
CA THR A 418 -15.66 8.65 -18.45
C THR A 418 -16.29 9.64 -19.44
N VAL A 419 -15.60 9.96 -20.53
CA VAL A 419 -16.12 10.79 -21.64
C VAL A 419 -17.05 9.97 -22.55
N THR A 420 -16.63 8.76 -22.94
CA THR A 420 -17.40 7.92 -23.88
C THR A 420 -18.22 6.81 -23.21
N GLY A 421 -17.97 6.54 -21.92
CA GLY A 421 -18.59 5.44 -21.19
C GLY A 421 -18.12 4.04 -21.59
N GLY A 422 -17.10 3.95 -22.46
CA GLY A 422 -16.57 2.71 -23.02
C GLY A 422 -15.08 2.52 -22.75
N ARG A 423 -14.54 1.38 -23.20
CA ARG A 423 -13.08 1.16 -23.21
C ARG A 423 -12.43 2.06 -24.27
N CYS A 424 -11.29 2.64 -23.94
CA CYS A 424 -10.49 3.40 -24.89
C CYS A 424 -9.67 2.47 -25.79
N GLU A 425 -9.69 2.73 -27.10
CA GLU A 425 -8.61 2.30 -27.99
C GLU A 425 -7.49 3.33 -27.83
N GLY A 426 -6.43 3.05 -27.07
CA GLY A 426 -5.48 4.06 -26.57
C GLY A 426 -5.00 5.12 -27.58
N THR A 427 -4.86 4.75 -28.86
CA THR A 427 -4.53 5.66 -29.96
C THR A 427 -5.54 6.78 -30.20
N SER A 428 -6.76 6.68 -29.66
CA SER A 428 -7.82 7.68 -29.77
C SER A 428 -7.71 8.82 -28.76
N LEU A 429 -6.71 8.83 -27.86
CA LEU A 429 -6.53 9.88 -26.84
C LEU A 429 -5.70 11.08 -27.37
N ASP A 430 -6.09 11.56 -28.56
CA ASP A 430 -5.47 12.69 -29.24
C ASP A 430 -5.93 14.06 -28.67
N GLY A 431 -5.50 15.16 -29.29
CA GLY A 431 -5.92 16.51 -28.89
C GLY A 431 -7.44 16.71 -28.92
N GLY A 432 -8.14 16.08 -29.87
CA GLY A 432 -9.60 16.12 -29.97
C GLY A 432 -10.30 15.33 -28.87
N TYR A 433 -9.67 14.28 -28.33
CA TYR A 433 -10.15 13.62 -27.12
C TYR A 433 -10.04 14.52 -25.89
N TRP A 434 -8.89 15.16 -25.68
CA TRP A 434 -8.69 16.05 -24.53
C TRP A 434 -9.53 17.33 -24.61
N TYR A 435 -9.86 17.78 -25.82
CA TYR A 435 -10.93 18.76 -26.08
C TYR A 435 -12.27 18.28 -25.49
N ARG A 436 -12.69 17.05 -25.80
CA ARG A 436 -14.00 16.51 -25.34
C ARG A 436 -14.02 16.14 -23.86
N ASN A 437 -12.87 15.82 -23.29
CA ASN A 437 -12.73 15.51 -21.88
C ASN A 437 -12.91 16.76 -20.99
N LEU A 438 -12.55 17.94 -21.51
CA LEU A 438 -12.74 19.23 -20.83
C LEU A 438 -14.16 19.74 -21.03
#